data_AF-A0A9X3ZVH8-F1
#
_entry.id   AF-A0A9X3ZVH8-F1
#
_cell.length_a   1.000
_cell.length_b   1.000
_cell.length_c   1.000
_cell.angle_alpha   90.00
_cell.angle_beta   90.00
_cell.angle_gamma   90.00
#
_symmetry.space_group_name_H-M   'P 1'
#
loop_
_entity.id
_entity.type
_entity.pdbx_description
1 polymer ?
#
loop_
_entity_poly.entity_id
_entity_poly.type
_entity_poly.pdbx_seq_one_letter_code
_entity_poly.pdbx_strand_id
1 'polypeptide(L)'
;MAYDWASRWRSTVAPELHAYAQITYSNASFANERAADAEAARDRAYDEAVLALGYRNTAGNSATTATTQAGLATNARQGAESAAGTATTQAGLANTARIGAEAALSAAGQQVTLANNARSGAEAARDTAVSVAAFGFTATSATSLTIGLGARTFAIEAGKSFVIGQYVSAASTADPSISMAGPVTAHDRAAGQLTLAINATSGAGTLASWQLGLAASGAAAGVQTIAAGTYADADLAPLNTVTIISAANSAFAAAHLPCVTANSASAGWGDTIDWVVETLGFGAGAAARAAQTATPGAASGAASGLHFVRRKTGATWGRWKPARVLPTSTLTVSGGHMYGDSTRGLNRLNVIAAALSGSAASWSIPTTPQDGDTFAVVTNARADNTVAVSDIAVAGNGFSLGTAGDTVLLNRANTRYDFFFNASTNTWGVV
;
A
#
# COMPACT_ATOMS: atom_id res chain seq x y z
N MET A 1 -46.00 97.62 -138.18
CA MET A 1 -45.64 97.85 -136.77
C MET A 1 -45.11 96.53 -136.22
N ALA A 2 -43.79 96.36 -136.18
CA ALA A 2 -43.21 95.19 -135.53
C ALA A 2 -43.47 95.33 -134.02
N TYR A 3 -44.23 94.39 -133.45
CA TYR A 3 -44.49 94.34 -132.02
C TYR A 3 -43.16 94.07 -131.32
N ASP A 4 -42.62 95.07 -130.63
CA ASP A 4 -41.32 94.97 -129.96
C ASP A 4 -41.44 94.09 -128.71
N TRP A 5 -41.45 92.77 -128.94
CA TRP A 5 -41.54 91.77 -127.89
C TRP A 5 -40.38 91.89 -126.88
N ALA A 6 -39.24 92.42 -127.32
CA ALA A 6 -38.06 92.59 -126.47
C ALA A 6 -38.27 93.66 -125.39
N SER A 7 -39.00 94.76 -125.65
CA SER A 7 -39.28 95.77 -124.62
C SER A 7 -40.28 95.28 -123.58
N ARG A 8 -41.39 94.65 -123.99
CA ARG A 8 -42.40 94.10 -123.05
C ARG A 8 -41.85 92.96 -122.17
N TRP A 9 -40.94 92.15 -122.72
CA TRP A 9 -40.25 91.12 -121.94
C TRP A 9 -39.34 91.74 -120.87
N ARG A 10 -38.60 92.80 -121.21
CA ARG A 10 -37.70 93.51 -120.27
C ARG A 10 -38.43 94.36 -119.23
N SER A 11 -39.53 95.02 -119.58
CA SER A 11 -40.21 95.99 -118.71
C SER A 11 -41.23 95.36 -117.76
N THR A 12 -41.77 94.18 -118.07
CA THR A 12 -42.93 93.64 -117.35
C THR A 12 -42.77 92.16 -117.00
N VAL A 13 -42.49 91.30 -117.99
CA VAL A 13 -42.45 89.84 -117.77
C VAL A 13 -41.25 89.41 -116.92
N ALA A 14 -40.05 89.94 -117.20
CA ALA A 14 -38.84 89.58 -116.45
C ALA A 14 -38.86 90.03 -114.97
N PRO A 15 -39.31 91.27 -114.63
CA PRO A 15 -39.48 91.68 -113.23
C PRO A 15 -40.53 90.86 -112.45
N GLU A 16 -41.67 90.53 -113.06
CA GLU A 16 -42.71 89.71 -112.43
C GLU A 16 -42.22 88.27 -112.17
N LEU A 17 -41.51 87.67 -113.13
CA LEU A 17 -40.89 86.37 -112.96
C LEU A 17 -39.83 86.39 -111.84
N HIS A 18 -39.04 87.47 -111.77
CA HIS A 18 -38.05 87.66 -110.70
C HIS A 18 -38.70 87.80 -109.32
N ALA A 19 -39.80 88.56 -109.21
CA ALA A 19 -40.55 88.71 -107.97
C ALA A 19 -41.19 87.38 -107.51
N TYR A 20 -41.76 86.61 -108.43
CA TYR A 20 -42.32 85.29 -108.12
C TYR A 20 -41.24 84.28 -107.70
N ALA A 21 -40.08 84.31 -108.36
CA ALA A 21 -38.93 83.50 -107.98
C ALA A 21 -38.41 83.87 -106.57
N GLN A 22 -38.36 85.17 -106.24
CA GLN A 22 -37.99 85.64 -104.90
C GLN A 22 -38.98 85.19 -103.81
N ILE A 23 -40.29 85.28 -104.06
CA ILE A 23 -41.32 84.81 -103.13
C ILE A 23 -41.20 83.29 -102.93
N THR A 24 -41.00 82.54 -104.01
CA THR A 24 -40.85 81.07 -103.96
C THR A 24 -39.61 80.69 -103.14
N TYR A 25 -38.49 81.38 -103.36
CA TYR A 25 -37.25 81.17 -102.59
C TYR A 25 -37.46 81.48 -101.10
N SER A 26 -38.10 82.61 -100.78
CA SER A 26 -38.40 83.00 -99.39
C SER A 26 -39.33 82.00 -98.69
N ASN A 27 -40.37 81.53 -99.37
CA ASN A 27 -41.25 80.49 -98.83
C ASN A 27 -40.51 79.16 -98.62
N ALA A 28 -39.61 78.79 -99.55
CA ALA A 28 -38.78 77.59 -99.41
C ALA A 28 -37.78 77.71 -98.25
N SER A 29 -37.19 78.89 -98.02
CA SER A 29 -36.29 79.11 -96.88
C SER A 29 -37.03 79.03 -95.55
N PHE A 30 -38.21 79.67 -95.42
CA PHE A 30 -39.04 79.55 -94.21
C PHE A 30 -39.50 78.12 -93.95
N ALA A 31 -39.84 77.36 -95.01
CA ALA A 31 -40.19 75.96 -94.87
C ALA A 31 -39.00 75.13 -94.37
N ASN A 32 -37.79 75.41 -94.86
CA ASN A 32 -36.56 74.75 -94.43
C ASN A 32 -36.22 75.06 -92.96
N GLU A 33 -36.34 76.33 -92.55
CA GLU A 33 -36.15 76.74 -91.14
C GLU A 33 -37.16 76.04 -90.21
N ARG A 34 -38.44 75.99 -90.60
CA ARG A 34 -39.48 75.28 -89.83
C ARG A 34 -39.23 73.78 -89.76
N ALA A 35 -38.67 73.17 -90.80
CA ALA A 35 -38.31 71.76 -90.80
C ALA A 35 -37.15 71.49 -89.83
N ALA A 36 -36.11 72.34 -89.84
CA ALA A 36 -35.00 72.26 -88.90
C ALA A 36 -35.45 72.43 -87.44
N ASP A 37 -36.36 73.38 -87.16
CA ASP A 37 -36.95 73.56 -85.83
C ASP A 37 -37.76 72.33 -85.38
N ALA A 38 -38.49 71.70 -86.30
CA ALA A 38 -39.26 70.49 -86.03
C ALA A 38 -38.35 69.29 -85.74
N GLU A 39 -37.23 69.15 -86.47
CA GLU A 39 -36.20 68.15 -86.20
C GLU A 39 -35.55 68.36 -84.82
N ALA A 40 -35.16 69.59 -84.50
CA ALA A 40 -34.61 69.93 -83.18
C ALA A 40 -35.61 69.69 -82.04
N ALA A 41 -36.91 69.90 -82.28
CA ALA A 41 -37.97 69.59 -81.32
C ALA A 41 -38.15 68.07 -81.13
N ARG A 42 -38.09 67.30 -82.22
CA ARG A 42 -38.11 65.83 -82.17
C ARG A 42 -36.94 65.30 -81.35
N ASP A 43 -35.73 65.81 -81.59
CA ASP A 43 -34.53 65.34 -80.91
C ASP A 43 -34.57 65.66 -79.40
N ARG A 44 -35.04 66.85 -79.01
CA ARG A 44 -35.29 67.19 -77.60
C ARG A 44 -36.31 66.25 -76.94
N ALA A 45 -37.42 65.95 -77.63
CA ALA A 45 -38.43 65.03 -77.12
C ALA A 45 -37.89 63.60 -76.98
N TYR A 46 -37.01 63.18 -77.89
CA TYR A 46 -36.32 61.90 -77.80
C TYR A 46 -35.38 61.85 -76.58
N ASP A 47 -34.55 62.87 -76.36
CA ASP A 47 -33.64 62.94 -75.21
C ASP A 47 -34.40 62.95 -73.87
N GLU A 48 -35.50 63.70 -73.76
CA GLU A 48 -36.37 63.70 -72.59
C GLU A 48 -37.00 62.33 -72.32
N ALA A 49 -37.43 61.62 -73.37
CA ALA A 49 -37.95 60.27 -73.24
C ALA A 49 -36.89 59.28 -72.74
N VAL A 50 -35.64 59.42 -73.19
CA VAL A 50 -34.50 58.62 -72.71
C VAL A 50 -34.18 58.92 -71.24
N LEU A 51 -34.21 60.19 -70.82
CA LEU A 51 -34.02 60.57 -69.41
C LEU A 51 -35.14 60.01 -68.53
N ALA A 52 -36.40 60.12 -68.96
CA ALA A 52 -37.56 59.58 -68.24
C ALA A 52 -37.47 58.05 -68.08
N LEU A 53 -36.99 57.35 -69.11
CA LEU A 53 -36.69 55.92 -69.05
C LEU A 53 -35.61 55.62 -67.99
N GLY A 54 -34.55 56.41 -67.94
CA GLY A 54 -33.49 56.32 -66.93
C GLY A 54 -34.02 56.48 -65.50
N TYR A 55 -34.81 57.52 -65.23
CA TYR A 55 -35.41 57.73 -63.92
C TYR A 55 -36.35 56.61 -63.51
N ARG A 56 -37.17 56.11 -64.44
CA ARG A 56 -38.05 54.96 -64.18
C ARG A 56 -37.25 53.71 -63.80
N ASN A 57 -36.17 53.42 -64.51
CA ASN A 57 -35.31 52.27 -64.21
C ASN A 57 -34.66 52.42 -62.83
N THR A 58 -34.14 53.61 -62.49
CA THR A 58 -33.60 53.91 -61.16
C THR A 58 -34.64 53.71 -60.06
N ALA A 59 -35.86 54.23 -60.24
CA ALA A 59 -36.96 54.05 -59.29
C ALA A 59 -37.34 52.58 -59.12
N GLY A 60 -37.36 51.79 -60.21
CA GLY A 60 -37.60 50.35 -60.17
C GLY A 60 -36.51 49.59 -59.39
N ASN A 61 -35.25 49.95 -59.59
CA ASN A 61 -34.12 49.37 -58.85
C ASN A 61 -34.19 49.72 -57.35
N SER A 62 -34.55 50.96 -57.01
CA SER A 62 -34.77 51.38 -55.63
C SER A 62 -35.93 50.61 -54.98
N ALA A 63 -37.05 50.43 -55.68
CA ALA A 63 -38.20 49.66 -55.18
C ALA A 63 -37.85 48.18 -54.93
N THR A 64 -37.06 47.58 -55.83
CA THR A 64 -36.56 46.20 -55.68
C THR A 64 -35.64 46.07 -54.46
N THR A 65 -34.75 47.04 -54.27
CA THR A 65 -33.87 47.11 -53.10
C THR A 65 -34.69 47.24 -51.81
N ALA A 66 -35.68 48.11 -51.77
CA ALA A 66 -36.55 48.31 -50.60
C ALA A 66 -37.31 47.03 -50.25
N THR A 67 -37.84 46.32 -51.25
CA THR A 67 -38.54 45.05 -51.07
C THR A 67 -37.61 43.98 -50.48
N THR A 68 -36.38 43.92 -50.98
CA THR A 68 -35.35 42.98 -50.48
C THR A 68 -35.03 43.28 -49.01
N GLN A 69 -34.80 44.55 -48.67
CA GLN A 69 -34.49 44.97 -47.29
C GLN A 69 -35.67 44.72 -46.33
N ALA A 70 -36.91 44.91 -46.77
CA ALA A 70 -38.09 44.57 -45.98
C ALA A 70 -38.17 43.06 -45.67
N GLY A 71 -37.79 42.21 -46.62
CA GLY A 71 -37.66 40.76 -46.42
C GLY A 71 -36.58 40.43 -45.38
N LEU A 72 -35.39 41.03 -45.50
CA LEU A 72 -34.30 40.85 -44.54
C LEU A 72 -34.69 41.28 -43.12
N ALA A 73 -35.37 42.43 -42.98
CA ALA A 73 -35.87 42.91 -41.69
C ALA A 73 -36.91 41.96 -41.07
N THR A 74 -37.78 41.38 -41.90
CA THR A 74 -38.76 40.39 -41.45
C THR A 74 -38.08 39.13 -40.94
N ASN A 75 -37.09 38.62 -41.66
CA ASN A 75 -36.31 37.44 -41.26
C ASN A 75 -35.54 37.71 -39.96
N ALA A 76 -34.94 38.90 -39.81
CA ALA A 76 -34.25 39.30 -38.60
C ALA A 76 -35.19 39.35 -37.38
N ARG A 77 -36.41 39.88 -37.55
CA ARG A 77 -37.43 39.89 -36.49
C ARG A 77 -37.83 38.49 -36.06
N GLN A 78 -38.12 37.59 -37.01
CA GLN A 78 -38.48 36.20 -36.72
C GLN A 78 -37.35 35.45 -36.00
N GLY A 79 -36.09 35.73 -36.37
CA GLY A 79 -34.92 35.20 -35.68
C GLY A 79 -34.83 35.69 -34.23
N ALA A 80 -35.09 36.97 -33.99
CA ALA A 80 -35.10 37.55 -32.63
C ALA A 80 -36.24 36.98 -31.77
N GLU A 81 -37.45 36.80 -32.34
CA GLU A 81 -38.59 36.18 -31.66
C GLU A 81 -38.28 34.73 -31.26
N SER A 82 -37.66 33.96 -32.15
CA SER A 82 -37.24 32.58 -31.89
C SER A 82 -36.17 32.50 -30.79
N ALA A 83 -35.19 33.42 -30.81
CA ALA A 83 -34.17 33.53 -29.77
C ALA A 83 -34.78 33.90 -28.41
N ALA A 84 -35.76 34.80 -28.38
CA ALA A 84 -36.48 35.16 -27.16
C ALA A 84 -37.24 33.97 -26.57
N GLY A 85 -37.97 33.18 -27.39
CA GLY A 85 -38.65 31.98 -26.92
C GLY A 85 -37.69 30.92 -26.36
N THR A 86 -36.51 30.77 -26.97
CA THR A 86 -35.45 29.90 -26.46
C THR A 86 -34.94 30.38 -25.09
N ALA A 87 -34.71 31.68 -24.93
CA ALA A 87 -34.27 32.26 -23.66
C ALA A 87 -35.30 32.07 -22.53
N THR A 88 -36.60 32.24 -22.82
CA THR A 88 -37.67 31.97 -21.86
C THR A 88 -37.70 30.51 -21.43
N THR A 89 -37.54 29.58 -22.38
CA THR A 89 -37.49 28.14 -22.09
C THR A 89 -36.30 27.81 -21.19
N GLN A 90 -35.11 28.34 -21.52
CA GLN A 90 -33.90 28.11 -20.74
C GLN A 90 -34.00 28.67 -19.31
N ALA A 91 -34.66 29.82 -19.13
CA ALA A 91 -34.94 30.38 -17.81
C ALA A 91 -35.84 29.45 -16.96
N GLY A 92 -36.86 28.83 -17.58
CA GLY A 92 -37.72 27.84 -16.92
C GLY A 92 -36.96 26.58 -16.50
N LEU A 93 -36.07 26.07 -17.36
CA LEU A 93 -35.20 24.93 -17.04
C LEU A 93 -34.25 25.25 -15.89
N ALA A 94 -33.65 26.45 -15.89
CA ALA A 94 -32.78 26.89 -14.81
C ALA A 94 -33.52 26.98 -13.46
N ASN A 95 -34.75 27.49 -13.46
CA ASN A 95 -35.57 27.55 -12.24
C ASN A 95 -35.95 26.15 -11.73
N THR A 96 -36.26 25.22 -12.63
CA THR A 96 -36.53 23.82 -12.28
C THR A 96 -35.30 23.14 -11.67
N ALA A 97 -34.12 23.36 -12.24
CA ALA A 97 -32.85 22.85 -11.71
C ALA A 97 -32.55 23.42 -10.31
N ARG A 98 -32.79 24.71 -10.08
CA ARG A 98 -32.62 25.35 -8.77
C ARG A 98 -33.51 24.70 -7.70
N ILE A 99 -34.79 24.49 -7.99
CA ILE A 99 -35.72 23.83 -7.07
C ILE A 99 -35.28 22.40 -6.76
N GLY A 100 -34.82 21.66 -7.78
CA GLY A 100 -34.27 20.31 -7.58
C GLY A 100 -33.04 20.30 -6.66
N ALA A 101 -32.15 21.28 -6.80
CA ALA A 101 -30.98 21.42 -5.93
C ALA A 101 -31.37 21.77 -4.47
N GLU A 102 -32.37 22.63 -4.27
CA GLU A 102 -32.88 22.98 -2.93
C GLU A 102 -33.52 21.77 -2.23
N ALA A 103 -34.29 20.97 -2.97
CA ALA A 103 -34.87 19.72 -2.45
C ALA A 103 -33.77 18.71 -2.06
N ALA A 104 -32.72 18.57 -2.88
CA ALA A 104 -31.59 17.70 -2.59
C ALA A 104 -30.82 18.15 -1.34
N LEU A 105 -30.61 19.47 -1.17
CA LEU A 105 -29.97 20.03 0.02
C LEU A 105 -30.79 19.76 1.30
N SER A 106 -32.12 19.93 1.23
CA SER A 106 -33.01 19.61 2.35
C SER A 106 -32.94 18.12 2.73
N ALA A 107 -32.95 17.22 1.74
CA ALA A 107 -32.81 15.79 1.96
C ALA A 107 -31.46 15.44 2.61
N ALA A 108 -30.36 16.06 2.17
CA ALA A 108 -29.05 15.89 2.78
C ALA A 108 -29.04 16.36 4.26
N GLY A 109 -29.69 17.47 4.57
CA GLY A 109 -29.86 17.95 5.94
C GLY A 109 -30.58 16.93 6.84
N GLN A 110 -31.65 16.30 6.35
CA GLN A 110 -32.37 15.25 7.09
C GLN A 110 -31.48 14.02 7.35
N GLN A 111 -30.66 13.61 6.37
CA GLN A 111 -29.73 12.49 6.55
C GLN A 111 -28.69 12.78 7.63
N VAL A 112 -28.19 14.01 7.72
CA VAL A 112 -27.27 14.42 8.81
C VAL A 112 -27.95 14.31 10.17
N THR A 113 -29.21 14.75 10.29
CA THR A 113 -29.97 14.60 11.54
C THR A 113 -30.16 13.13 11.92
N LEU A 114 -30.52 12.27 10.96
CA LEU A 114 -30.66 10.83 11.20
C LEU A 114 -29.34 10.18 11.64
N ALA A 115 -28.23 10.53 11.00
CA ALA A 115 -26.90 10.04 11.38
C ALA A 115 -26.51 10.47 12.80
N ASN A 116 -26.78 11.73 13.17
CA ASN A 116 -26.54 12.22 14.52
C ASN A 116 -27.39 11.49 15.57
N ASN A 117 -28.67 11.25 15.29
CA ASN A 117 -29.56 10.50 16.18
C ASN A 117 -29.09 9.05 16.36
N ALA A 118 -28.67 8.40 15.27
CA ALA A 118 -28.11 7.05 15.32
C ALA A 118 -26.82 6.99 16.16
N ARG A 119 -25.92 7.97 15.99
CA ARG A 119 -24.70 8.09 16.80
C ARG A 119 -25.03 8.25 18.28
N SER A 120 -25.91 9.18 18.65
CA SER A 120 -26.29 9.39 20.05
C SER A 120 -26.98 8.16 20.65
N GLY A 121 -27.79 7.43 19.86
CA GLY A 121 -28.35 6.14 20.27
C GLY A 121 -27.28 5.08 20.54
N ALA A 122 -26.26 5.00 19.68
CA ALA A 122 -25.14 4.06 19.86
C ALA A 122 -24.28 4.41 21.09
N GLU A 123 -24.03 5.69 21.35
CA GLU A 123 -23.33 6.18 22.54
C GLU A 123 -24.08 5.80 23.82
N ALA A 124 -25.39 6.05 23.87
CA ALA A 124 -26.23 5.66 25.01
C ALA A 124 -26.26 4.13 25.23
N ALA A 125 -26.34 3.35 24.16
CA ALA A 125 -26.29 1.89 24.24
C ALA A 125 -24.94 1.38 24.76
N ARG A 126 -23.83 1.97 24.29
CA ARG A 126 -22.48 1.68 24.80
C ARG A 126 -22.36 1.99 26.29
N ASP A 127 -22.79 3.17 26.71
CA ASP A 127 -22.68 3.60 28.11
C ASP A 127 -23.55 2.72 29.03
N THR A 128 -24.72 2.30 28.54
CA THR A 128 -25.56 1.29 29.22
C THR A 128 -24.83 -0.05 29.33
N ALA A 129 -24.19 -0.54 28.26
CA ALA A 129 -23.45 -1.80 28.29
C ALA A 129 -22.25 -1.76 29.26
N VAL A 130 -21.51 -0.64 29.27
CA VAL A 130 -20.38 -0.44 30.20
C VAL A 130 -20.86 -0.41 31.65
N SER A 131 -21.97 0.29 31.95
CA SER A 131 -22.50 0.35 33.32
C SER A 131 -23.01 -0.99 33.82
N VAL A 132 -23.69 -1.78 32.97
CA VAL A 132 -24.12 -3.15 33.30
C VAL A 132 -22.91 -4.07 33.54
N ALA A 133 -21.89 -3.99 32.68
CA ALA A 133 -20.67 -4.78 32.84
C ALA A 133 -19.92 -4.42 34.14
N ALA A 134 -19.76 -3.13 34.42
CA ALA A 134 -19.07 -2.63 35.60
C ALA A 134 -19.80 -3.01 36.89
N PHE A 135 -21.13 -2.85 36.97
CA PHE A 135 -21.88 -3.12 38.19
C PHE A 135 -22.11 -4.62 38.44
N GLY A 136 -22.39 -5.37 37.37
CA GLY A 136 -22.77 -6.77 37.45
C GLY A 136 -21.60 -7.73 37.71
N PHE A 137 -20.42 -7.44 37.17
CA PHE A 137 -19.29 -8.38 37.15
C PHE A 137 -18.04 -7.89 37.89
N THR A 138 -18.19 -6.85 38.72
CA THR A 138 -17.16 -6.46 39.69
C THR A 138 -17.73 -6.56 41.09
N ALA A 139 -16.94 -7.04 42.05
CA ALA A 139 -17.34 -7.16 43.45
C ALA A 139 -16.18 -6.85 44.37
N THR A 140 -16.51 -6.52 45.62
CA THR A 140 -15.53 -6.39 46.71
C THR A 140 -15.79 -7.45 47.76
N SER A 141 -14.74 -7.96 48.39
CA SER A 141 -14.86 -8.92 49.48
C SER A 141 -13.91 -8.57 50.62
N ALA A 142 -14.44 -8.57 51.83
CA ALA A 142 -13.67 -8.43 53.07
C ALA A 142 -13.33 -9.79 53.71
N THR A 143 -13.59 -10.91 53.03
CA THR A 143 -13.37 -12.24 53.59
C THR A 143 -11.88 -12.50 53.77
N SER A 144 -11.47 -12.83 54.99
CA SER A 144 -10.09 -13.24 55.29
C SER A 144 -9.82 -14.63 54.71
N LEU A 145 -8.98 -14.70 53.68
CA LEU A 145 -8.65 -15.93 52.97
C LEU A 145 -7.14 -16.05 52.79
N THR A 146 -6.63 -17.26 53.04
CA THR A 146 -5.25 -17.62 52.71
C THR A 146 -5.16 -17.95 51.23
N ILE A 147 -4.17 -17.35 50.54
CA ILE A 147 -3.84 -17.64 49.15
C ILE A 147 -3.56 -19.14 49.01
N GLY A 148 -4.26 -19.79 48.09
CA GLY A 148 -3.97 -21.17 47.75
C GLY A 148 -4.98 -21.76 46.77
N LEU A 149 -4.61 -22.91 46.21
CA LEU A 149 -5.44 -23.65 45.27
C LEU A 149 -6.66 -24.29 45.94
N GLY A 150 -7.62 -24.67 45.11
CA GLY A 150 -8.86 -25.33 45.51
C GLY A 150 -10.01 -24.35 45.78
N ALA A 151 -11.09 -24.86 46.36
CA ALA A 151 -12.29 -24.05 46.59
C ALA A 151 -12.02 -22.92 47.60
N ARG A 152 -12.40 -21.70 47.24
CA ARG A 152 -12.41 -20.52 48.12
C ARG A 152 -13.73 -19.79 47.97
N THR A 153 -14.35 -19.45 49.08
CA THR A 153 -15.64 -18.75 49.11
C THR A 153 -15.43 -17.33 49.61
N PHE A 154 -15.89 -16.37 48.82
CA PHE A 154 -15.87 -14.95 49.10
C PHE A 154 -17.28 -14.48 49.45
N ALA A 155 -17.40 -13.67 50.50
CA ALA A 155 -18.58 -12.86 50.73
C ALA A 155 -18.45 -11.56 49.91
N ILE A 156 -19.33 -11.37 48.94
CA ILE A 156 -19.41 -10.23 48.05
C ILE A 156 -20.73 -9.47 48.28
N GLU A 157 -20.89 -8.31 47.65
CA GLU A 157 -22.16 -7.58 47.70
C GLU A 157 -23.29 -8.39 47.05
N ALA A 158 -24.52 -8.31 47.57
CA ALA A 158 -25.68 -8.96 46.98
C ALA A 158 -26.02 -8.37 45.60
N GLY A 159 -26.67 -9.18 44.75
CA GLY A 159 -27.19 -8.71 43.45
C GLY A 159 -26.20 -8.74 42.28
N LYS A 160 -24.95 -9.17 42.50
CA LYS A 160 -23.94 -9.37 41.45
C LYS A 160 -24.37 -10.46 40.46
N SER A 161 -23.76 -10.45 39.27
CA SER A 161 -24.22 -11.23 38.10
C SER A 161 -23.24 -12.32 37.66
N PHE A 162 -22.28 -12.71 38.52
CA PHE A 162 -21.42 -13.85 38.25
C PHE A 162 -22.24 -15.13 38.01
N VAL A 163 -21.82 -15.96 37.06
CA VAL A 163 -22.45 -17.26 36.80
C VAL A 163 -21.43 -18.39 36.87
N ILE A 164 -21.90 -19.59 37.24
CA ILE A 164 -21.08 -20.80 37.32
C ILE A 164 -20.37 -21.03 35.98
N GLY A 165 -19.07 -21.37 36.03
CA GLY A 165 -18.20 -21.58 34.88
C GLY A 165 -17.48 -20.33 34.38
N GLN A 166 -17.90 -19.11 34.76
CA GLN A 166 -17.13 -17.90 34.46
C GLN A 166 -15.79 -17.91 35.18
N TYR A 167 -14.75 -17.45 34.50
CA TYR A 167 -13.43 -17.32 35.11
C TYR A 167 -13.31 -15.95 35.77
N VAL A 168 -12.98 -15.93 37.06
CA VAL A 168 -12.93 -14.74 37.90
C VAL A 168 -11.56 -14.66 38.55
N SER A 169 -11.02 -13.45 38.65
CA SER A 169 -9.84 -13.13 39.45
C SER A 169 -10.25 -12.33 40.67
N ALA A 170 -9.73 -12.70 41.83
CA ALA A 170 -9.75 -11.95 43.08
C ALA A 170 -8.34 -11.41 43.33
N ALA A 171 -8.15 -10.11 43.15
CA ALA A 171 -6.90 -9.42 43.42
C ALA A 171 -6.98 -8.68 44.75
N SER A 172 -5.87 -8.58 45.46
CA SER A 172 -5.81 -7.76 46.67
C SER A 172 -5.94 -6.28 46.33
N THR A 173 -6.75 -5.54 47.08
CA THR A 173 -6.88 -4.09 46.92
C THR A 173 -5.65 -3.34 47.45
N ALA A 174 -4.94 -3.91 48.42
CA ALA A 174 -3.74 -3.32 49.02
C ALA A 174 -2.48 -3.57 48.17
N ASP A 175 -2.40 -4.72 47.51
CA ASP A 175 -1.30 -5.09 46.61
C ASP A 175 -1.82 -5.94 45.43
N PRO A 176 -2.14 -5.31 44.29
CA PRO A 176 -2.70 -6.00 43.13
C PRO A 176 -1.80 -7.09 42.52
N SER A 177 -0.53 -7.20 42.91
CA SER A 177 0.34 -8.30 42.49
C SER A 177 -0.02 -9.64 43.15
N ILE A 178 -0.79 -9.59 44.25
CA ILE A 178 -1.30 -10.76 44.97
C ILE A 178 -2.72 -11.08 44.49
N SER A 179 -2.93 -12.29 43.97
CA SER A 179 -4.23 -12.68 43.40
C SER A 179 -4.50 -14.18 43.46
N MET A 180 -5.80 -14.52 43.40
CA MET A 180 -6.31 -15.88 43.17
C MET A 180 -7.28 -15.84 42.00
N ALA A 181 -7.18 -16.78 41.07
CA ALA A 181 -8.11 -16.88 39.95
C ALA A 181 -8.57 -18.32 39.71
N GLY A 182 -9.79 -18.44 39.19
CA GLY A 182 -10.42 -19.72 38.88
C GLY A 182 -11.86 -19.59 38.41
N PRO A 183 -12.46 -20.67 37.88
CA PRO A 183 -13.87 -20.68 37.52
C PRO A 183 -14.79 -20.61 38.75
N VAL A 184 -15.91 -19.93 38.61
CA VAL A 184 -17.02 -19.91 39.58
C VAL A 184 -17.63 -21.31 39.65
N THR A 185 -17.75 -21.85 40.85
CA THR A 185 -18.37 -23.17 41.13
C THR A 185 -19.70 -23.06 41.85
N ALA A 186 -19.92 -22.00 42.61
CA ALA A 186 -21.20 -21.67 43.23
C ALA A 186 -21.36 -20.16 43.36
N HIS A 187 -22.59 -19.66 43.25
CA HIS A 187 -22.92 -18.27 43.51
C HIS A 187 -24.34 -18.15 44.06
N ASP A 188 -24.48 -17.63 45.28
CA ASP A 188 -25.76 -17.20 45.84
C ASP A 188 -25.87 -15.69 45.69
N ARG A 189 -26.67 -15.28 44.70
CA ARG A 189 -26.90 -13.87 44.36
C ARG A 189 -27.64 -13.10 45.46
N ALA A 190 -28.50 -13.77 46.22
CA ALA A 190 -29.31 -13.13 47.26
C ALA A 190 -28.48 -12.92 48.53
N ALA A 191 -27.67 -13.91 48.92
CA ALA A 191 -26.81 -13.84 50.10
C ALA A 191 -25.43 -13.21 49.85
N GLY A 192 -25.01 -13.06 48.59
CA GLY A 192 -23.70 -12.51 48.24
C GLY A 192 -22.55 -13.48 48.50
N GLN A 193 -22.72 -14.77 48.21
CA GLN A 193 -21.68 -15.79 48.41
C GLN A 193 -21.16 -16.28 47.06
N LEU A 194 -19.86 -16.14 46.79
CA LEU A 194 -19.23 -16.57 45.55
C LEU A 194 -18.10 -17.56 45.82
N THR A 195 -18.21 -18.79 45.29
CA THR A 195 -17.16 -19.81 45.42
C THR A 195 -16.42 -19.98 44.11
N LEU A 196 -15.10 -19.84 44.15
CA LEU A 196 -14.19 -20.05 43.03
C LEU A 196 -13.38 -21.34 43.26
N ALA A 197 -13.17 -22.14 42.21
CA ALA A 197 -12.19 -23.20 42.22
C ALA A 197 -10.83 -22.64 41.80
N ILE A 198 -10.03 -22.20 42.76
CA ILE A 198 -8.76 -21.52 42.49
C ILE A 198 -7.77 -22.50 41.86
N ASN A 199 -7.32 -22.18 40.65
CA ASN A 199 -6.34 -22.94 39.89
C ASN A 199 -5.13 -22.09 39.45
N ALA A 200 -5.14 -20.78 39.72
CA ALA A 200 -4.01 -19.89 39.54
C ALA A 200 -3.87 -18.95 40.76
N THR A 201 -2.63 -18.74 41.21
CA THR A 201 -2.32 -17.86 42.34
C THR A 201 -1.07 -17.04 42.05
N SER A 202 -1.02 -15.82 42.57
CA SER A 202 0.18 -14.98 42.62
C SER A 202 0.36 -14.45 44.04
N GLY A 203 1.59 -14.46 44.55
CA GLY A 203 1.90 -14.10 45.93
C GLY A 203 1.54 -15.17 46.96
N ALA A 204 1.58 -14.79 48.24
CA ALA A 204 1.29 -15.66 49.38
C ALA A 204 0.69 -14.85 50.54
N GLY A 205 0.21 -15.54 51.58
CA GLY A 205 -0.29 -14.92 52.81
C GLY A 205 -1.82 -15.00 52.96
N THR A 206 -2.34 -14.35 54.00
CA THR A 206 -3.77 -14.26 54.30
C THR A 206 -4.21 -12.81 54.19
N LEU A 207 -5.18 -12.54 53.32
CA LEU A 207 -5.67 -11.19 53.07
C LEU A 207 -7.18 -11.13 53.29
N ALA A 208 -7.65 -9.96 53.72
CA ALA A 208 -9.06 -9.70 54.03
C ALA A 208 -9.64 -8.56 53.16
N SER A 209 -9.04 -8.29 52.01
CA SER A 209 -9.46 -7.20 51.13
C SER A 209 -9.22 -7.59 49.68
N TRP A 210 -10.31 -7.89 48.98
CA TRP A 210 -10.29 -8.41 47.61
C TRP A 210 -11.18 -7.58 46.69
N GLN A 211 -10.70 -7.37 45.48
CA GLN A 211 -11.48 -6.91 44.35
C GLN A 211 -11.61 -8.06 43.35
N LEU A 212 -12.85 -8.41 43.03
CA LEU A 212 -13.20 -9.52 42.15
C LEU A 212 -13.70 -8.99 40.81
N GLY A 213 -13.30 -9.63 39.72
CA GLY A 213 -13.73 -9.29 38.38
C GLY A 213 -13.57 -10.43 37.38
N LEU A 214 -14.22 -10.33 36.22
CA LEU A 214 -14.02 -11.27 35.11
C LEU A 214 -12.53 -11.31 34.71
N ALA A 215 -12.03 -12.51 34.47
CA ALA A 215 -10.67 -12.76 33.99
C ALA A 215 -10.69 -13.80 32.87
N ALA A 216 -9.62 -13.84 32.07
CA ALA A 216 -9.40 -14.93 31.14
C ALA A 216 -8.72 -16.10 31.84
N SER A 217 -9.11 -17.34 31.54
CA SER A 217 -8.32 -18.50 31.98
C SER A 217 -6.96 -18.42 31.30
N GLY A 218 -5.89 -18.26 32.08
CA GLY A 218 -4.56 -18.02 31.56
C GLY A 218 -4.03 -19.16 30.70
N ALA A 219 -4.27 -19.10 29.39
CA ALA A 219 -3.28 -19.41 28.39
C ALA A 219 -3.01 -18.08 27.69
N ALA A 220 -1.94 -17.39 28.09
CA ALA A 220 -1.54 -16.16 27.42
C ALA A 220 -1.07 -16.53 26.00
N ALA A 221 -1.96 -16.46 25.02
CA ALA A 221 -1.57 -16.37 23.63
C ALA A 221 -1.14 -14.92 23.37
N GLY A 222 0.17 -14.69 23.42
CA GLY A 222 0.78 -13.39 23.19
C GLY A 222 2.28 -13.48 23.39
N VAL A 223 3.06 -12.85 22.50
CA VAL A 223 4.53 -12.82 22.50
C VAL A 223 5.09 -12.72 23.92
N GLN A 224 5.90 -13.70 24.33
CA GLN A 224 6.52 -13.74 25.65
C GLN A 224 8.01 -13.40 25.51
N THR A 225 8.44 -12.29 26.11
CA THR A 225 9.86 -12.04 26.35
C THR A 225 10.27 -12.83 27.59
N ILE A 226 11.11 -13.85 27.41
CA ILE A 226 11.51 -14.76 28.48
C ILE A 226 12.90 -14.34 28.98
N ALA A 227 13.07 -14.22 30.29
CA ALA A 227 14.37 -13.90 30.89
C ALA A 227 15.40 -15.02 30.68
N ALA A 228 16.68 -14.65 30.56
CA ALA A 228 17.78 -15.61 30.40
C ALA A 228 17.79 -16.65 31.54
N GLY A 229 17.94 -17.93 31.20
CA GLY A 229 18.00 -19.04 32.17
C GLY A 229 16.67 -19.64 32.63
N THR A 230 15.51 -19.14 32.13
CA THR A 230 14.18 -19.63 32.56
C THR A 230 13.89 -21.07 32.13
N TYR A 231 14.41 -21.52 30.99
CA TYR A 231 14.23 -22.88 30.49
C TYR A 231 15.57 -23.57 30.33
N ALA A 232 15.73 -24.72 30.98
CA ALA A 232 16.91 -25.57 30.86
C ALA A 232 16.95 -26.35 29.51
N ASP A 233 15.82 -26.38 28.79
CA ASP A 233 15.62 -27.14 27.55
C ASP A 233 14.55 -26.44 26.67
N ALA A 234 14.79 -26.25 25.36
CA ALA A 234 13.73 -25.72 24.46
C ALA A 234 12.62 -26.71 24.16
N ASP A 235 12.77 -27.95 24.62
CA ASP A 235 11.68 -28.91 24.64
C ASP A 235 10.55 -28.45 25.57
N LEU A 236 10.83 -27.50 26.46
CA LEU A 236 9.91 -26.84 27.39
C LEU A 236 9.38 -25.48 26.89
N ALA A 237 9.79 -25.02 25.71
CA ALA A 237 9.20 -23.81 25.12
C ALA A 237 7.69 -24.06 24.88
N PRO A 238 6.80 -23.19 25.40
CA PRO A 238 5.37 -23.41 25.25
C PRO A 238 4.98 -23.42 23.77
N LEU A 239 4.04 -24.29 23.39
CA LEU A 239 3.54 -24.31 22.02
C LEU A 239 2.87 -22.98 21.67
N ASN A 240 3.01 -22.58 20.40
CA ASN A 240 2.43 -21.36 19.83
C ASN A 240 2.95 -20.07 20.48
N THR A 241 4.26 -20.05 20.77
CA THR A 241 4.96 -18.89 21.32
C THR A 241 6.07 -18.42 20.39
N VAL A 242 6.33 -17.12 20.45
CA VAL A 242 7.56 -16.49 19.94
C VAL A 242 8.39 -16.11 21.14
N THR A 243 9.64 -16.59 21.18
CA THR A 243 10.58 -16.37 22.28
C THR A 243 11.85 -15.73 21.74
N ILE A 244 12.34 -14.69 22.41
CA ILE A 244 13.65 -14.10 22.15
C ILE A 244 14.63 -14.67 23.19
N ILE A 245 15.75 -15.23 22.73
CA ILE A 245 16.75 -15.90 23.56
C ILE A 245 18.12 -15.29 23.29
N SER A 246 18.74 -14.72 24.32
CA SER A 246 20.13 -14.25 24.21
C SER A 246 21.10 -15.42 24.26
N ALA A 247 22.02 -15.51 23.27
CA ALA A 247 23.02 -16.58 23.22
C ALA A 247 24.06 -16.48 24.35
N ALA A 248 24.32 -15.25 24.82
CA ALA A 248 25.40 -14.93 25.76
C ALA A 248 25.26 -15.62 27.13
N ASN A 249 24.02 -15.77 27.59
CA ASN A 249 23.73 -16.06 28.99
C ASN A 249 22.78 -17.25 29.17
N SER A 250 22.50 -18.02 28.11
CA SER A 250 21.61 -19.17 28.19
C SER A 250 22.35 -20.48 27.98
N ALA A 251 22.31 -21.35 29.00
CA ALA A 251 22.73 -22.74 28.88
C ALA A 251 22.02 -23.44 27.70
N PHE A 252 20.79 -23.01 27.39
CA PHE A 252 20.02 -23.45 26.25
C PHE A 252 20.67 -23.10 24.90
N ALA A 253 21.01 -21.83 24.64
CA ALA A 253 21.60 -21.45 23.35
C ALA A 253 22.93 -22.16 23.11
N ALA A 254 23.75 -22.29 24.17
CA ALA A 254 25.02 -23.00 24.12
C ALA A 254 24.87 -24.49 23.75
N ALA A 255 23.79 -25.15 24.20
CA ALA A 255 23.63 -26.60 24.03
C ALA A 255 22.74 -27.02 22.85
N HIS A 256 21.87 -26.13 22.34
CA HIS A 256 20.76 -26.56 21.48
C HIS A 256 20.45 -25.67 20.28
N LEU A 257 20.96 -24.44 20.21
CA LEU A 257 20.82 -23.61 19.01
C LEU A 257 21.94 -23.91 18.00
N PRO A 258 21.73 -23.67 16.70
CA PRO A 258 22.81 -23.73 15.72
C PRO A 258 23.95 -22.81 16.16
N CYS A 259 25.17 -23.34 16.23
CA CYS A 259 26.35 -22.54 16.54
C CYS A 259 26.66 -21.63 15.34
N VAL A 260 26.69 -20.32 15.57
CA VAL A 260 27.20 -19.33 14.62
C VAL A 260 28.49 -18.79 15.22
N THR A 261 29.64 -19.20 14.69
CA THR A 261 30.95 -18.77 15.19
C THR A 261 31.34 -17.43 14.58
N ALA A 262 31.33 -16.35 15.36
CA ALA A 262 32.00 -15.10 15.02
C ALA A 262 33.34 -15.04 15.78
N ASN A 263 34.48 -14.91 15.08
CA ASN A 263 35.79 -14.83 15.74
C ASN A 263 36.24 -13.38 15.89
N SER A 264 36.60 -13.00 17.11
CA SER A 264 37.75 -12.13 17.34
C SER A 264 38.55 -12.72 18.50
N ALA A 265 39.88 -12.60 18.43
CA ALA A 265 40.84 -13.14 19.41
C ALA A 265 40.78 -12.49 20.80
N SER A 266 39.63 -11.91 21.18
CA SER A 266 39.33 -11.41 22.51
C SER A 266 38.06 -12.09 23.01
N ALA A 267 38.11 -12.69 24.20
CA ALA A 267 36.90 -13.11 24.93
C ALA A 267 35.89 -11.95 24.94
N GLY A 268 34.71 -12.13 24.34
CA GLY A 268 33.62 -11.13 24.42
C GLY A 268 32.85 -10.77 23.14
N TRP A 269 33.14 -11.34 21.96
CA TRP A 269 32.34 -11.05 20.73
C TRP A 269 31.41 -12.17 20.25
N GLY A 270 31.49 -13.37 20.86
CA GLY A 270 30.47 -14.42 20.69
C GLY A 270 29.19 -14.18 21.49
N ASP A 271 29.19 -13.15 22.35
CA ASP A 271 28.28 -13.02 23.49
C ASP A 271 27.14 -12.01 23.27
N THR A 272 26.66 -11.79 22.05
CA THR A 272 25.57 -10.79 21.83
C THR A 272 24.70 -11.00 20.60
N ILE A 273 24.58 -12.23 20.08
CA ILE A 273 23.55 -12.52 19.06
C ILE A 273 22.29 -13.01 19.78
N ASP A 274 21.24 -12.20 19.74
CA ASP A 274 19.91 -12.62 20.15
C ASP A 274 19.32 -13.55 19.08
N TRP A 275 18.74 -14.66 19.50
CA TRP A 275 18.01 -15.58 18.63
C TRP A 275 16.52 -15.38 18.81
N VAL A 276 15.82 -15.24 17.69
CA VAL A 276 14.37 -15.34 17.66
C VAL A 276 14.02 -16.79 17.42
N VAL A 277 13.37 -17.42 18.41
CA VAL A 277 12.88 -18.79 18.33
C VAL A 277 11.37 -18.79 18.30
N GLU A 278 10.80 -19.31 17.23
CA GLU A 278 9.36 -19.49 17.08
C GLU A 278 9.01 -20.97 17.24
N THR A 279 8.08 -21.28 18.14
CA THR A 279 7.59 -22.65 18.35
C THR A 279 6.13 -22.72 17.91
N LEU A 280 5.87 -23.37 16.78
CA LEU A 280 4.52 -23.59 16.26
C LEU A 280 4.13 -25.05 16.46
N GLY A 281 3.01 -25.33 17.10
CA GLY A 281 2.56 -26.71 17.23
C GLY A 281 1.17 -26.89 17.83
N PHE A 282 0.60 -28.04 17.54
CA PHE A 282 -0.74 -28.43 17.99
C PHE A 282 -0.67 -29.75 18.76
N GLY A 283 -1.44 -29.85 19.86
CA GLY A 283 -1.57 -31.05 20.70
C GLY A 283 -0.74 -31.05 21.98
N ALA A 284 -1.00 -32.01 22.87
CA ALA A 284 -0.31 -32.17 24.17
C ALA A 284 0.38 -33.55 24.26
N GLY A 285 1.48 -33.63 25.01
CA GLY A 285 2.20 -34.89 25.26
C GLY A 285 2.87 -35.49 24.02
N ALA A 286 2.93 -36.82 23.94
CA ALA A 286 3.61 -37.57 22.87
C ALA A 286 2.99 -37.42 21.47
N ALA A 287 1.81 -36.80 21.36
CA ALA A 287 1.11 -36.53 20.09
C ALA A 287 1.38 -35.11 19.53
N ALA A 288 2.18 -34.29 20.21
CA ALA A 288 2.46 -32.93 19.78
C ALA A 288 3.24 -32.93 18.44
N ARG A 289 2.58 -32.48 17.37
CA ARG A 289 3.26 -32.11 16.13
C ARG A 289 3.69 -30.66 16.25
N ALA A 290 4.98 -30.46 16.44
CA ALA A 290 5.55 -29.13 16.61
C ALA A 290 6.72 -28.91 15.64
N ALA A 291 6.84 -27.68 15.17
CA ALA A 291 7.96 -27.17 14.41
C ALA A 291 8.56 -25.99 15.17
N GLN A 292 9.89 -25.95 15.20
CA GLN A 292 10.63 -24.83 15.75
C GLN A 292 11.45 -24.19 14.64
N THR A 293 11.43 -22.87 14.65
CA THR A 293 12.19 -22.01 13.77
C THR A 293 13.14 -21.19 14.62
N ALA A 294 14.40 -21.10 14.22
CA ALA A 294 15.39 -20.24 14.85
C ALA A 294 16.03 -19.31 13.81
N THR A 295 15.99 -18.00 14.09
CA THR A 295 16.53 -16.94 13.26
C THR A 295 17.46 -16.07 14.10
N PRO A 296 18.74 -15.88 13.71
CA PRO A 296 19.64 -14.99 14.42
C PRO A 296 19.24 -13.53 14.18
N GLY A 297 19.29 -12.72 15.24
CA GLY A 297 19.15 -11.28 15.20
C GLY A 297 20.33 -10.65 14.46
N ALA A 298 20.08 -9.56 13.74
CA ALA A 298 21.11 -8.87 12.97
C ALA A 298 22.13 -8.17 13.90
N ALA A 299 23.22 -8.85 14.23
CA ALA A 299 24.44 -8.14 14.64
C ALA A 299 25.01 -7.42 13.41
N SER A 300 25.61 -6.24 13.63
CA SER A 300 26.21 -5.41 12.59
C SER A 300 27.22 -6.19 11.73
N GLY A 301 26.77 -6.78 10.62
CA GLY A 301 27.68 -7.42 9.66
C GLY A 301 27.19 -8.56 8.77
N ALA A 302 26.38 -9.55 9.20
CA ALA A 302 26.39 -10.83 8.42
C ALA A 302 25.31 -11.91 8.69
N ALA A 303 24.14 -11.63 9.29
CA ALA A 303 23.19 -12.71 9.65
C ALA A 303 21.82 -12.68 8.95
N SER A 304 21.58 -11.71 8.05
CA SER A 304 20.29 -11.54 7.37
C SER A 304 19.99 -12.73 6.44
N GLY A 305 18.92 -13.48 6.74
CA GLY A 305 18.43 -14.56 5.87
C GLY A 305 18.82 -15.98 6.28
N LEU A 306 19.56 -16.16 7.39
CA LEU A 306 19.74 -17.47 8.00
C LEU A 306 18.48 -17.90 8.74
N HIS A 307 17.98 -19.08 8.44
CA HIS A 307 16.75 -19.61 9.01
C HIS A 307 16.90 -21.12 9.20
N PHE A 308 16.81 -21.57 10.44
CA PHE A 308 16.88 -22.98 10.80
C PHE A 308 15.52 -23.49 11.25
N VAL A 309 15.20 -24.73 10.89
CA VAL A 309 13.97 -25.42 11.27
C VAL A 309 14.31 -26.80 11.83
N ARG A 310 13.62 -27.17 12.91
CA ARG A 310 13.55 -28.56 13.40
C ARG A 310 12.09 -28.95 13.60
N ARG A 311 11.79 -30.24 13.49
CA ARG A 311 10.44 -30.79 13.69
C ARG A 311 10.47 -31.84 14.78
N LYS A 312 9.42 -31.88 15.58
CA LYS A 312 9.22 -32.90 16.60
C LYS A 312 8.61 -34.16 15.98
N THR A 313 9.18 -35.32 16.30
CA THR A 313 8.63 -36.63 15.95
C THR A 313 8.39 -37.41 17.24
N GLY A 314 7.12 -37.59 17.62
CA GLY A 314 6.78 -38.14 18.93
C GLY A 314 7.20 -37.21 20.08
N ALA A 315 7.89 -37.75 21.09
CA ALA A 315 8.39 -36.96 22.21
C ALA A 315 9.70 -36.22 21.92
N THR A 316 10.38 -36.52 20.81
CA THR A 316 11.77 -36.10 20.57
C THR A 316 11.85 -35.08 19.45
N TRP A 317 12.66 -34.03 19.64
CA TRP A 317 12.96 -33.08 18.57
C TRP A 317 13.95 -33.67 17.58
N GLY A 318 13.65 -33.49 16.30
CA GLY A 318 14.61 -33.72 15.23
C GLY A 318 15.74 -32.70 15.26
N ARG A 319 16.78 -32.97 14.47
CA ARG A 319 17.94 -32.09 14.34
C ARG A 319 17.58 -30.81 13.57
N TRP A 320 18.24 -29.69 13.90
CA TRP A 320 18.14 -28.44 13.15
C TRP A 320 18.63 -28.61 11.71
N LYS A 321 17.92 -28.01 10.76
CA LYS A 321 18.26 -27.97 9.34
C LYS A 321 17.98 -26.58 8.78
N PRO A 322 18.74 -26.08 7.80
CA PRO A 322 18.39 -24.84 7.13
C PRO A 322 17.04 -24.95 6.42
N ALA A 323 16.20 -23.93 6.55
CA ALA A 323 14.83 -23.90 6.03
C ALA A 323 14.75 -23.72 4.51
N ARG A 324 15.80 -23.19 3.88
CA ARG A 324 15.97 -22.94 2.43
C ARG A 324 17.44 -23.08 2.00
N VAL A 325 17.69 -23.02 0.69
CA VAL A 325 19.03 -22.81 0.11
C VAL A 325 19.69 -21.64 0.85
N LEU A 326 20.84 -21.90 1.46
CA LEU A 326 21.57 -20.90 2.24
C LEU A 326 21.84 -19.68 1.34
N PRO A 327 21.51 -18.46 1.78
CA PRO A 327 21.92 -17.27 1.05
C PRO A 327 23.45 -17.26 0.93
N THR A 328 23.98 -16.85 -0.22
CA THR A 328 25.42 -16.69 -0.49
C THR A 328 26.08 -15.54 0.30
N SER A 329 25.45 -15.05 1.36
CA SER A 329 25.92 -13.89 2.13
C SER A 329 26.78 -14.31 3.34
N THR A 330 28.09 -14.31 3.07
CA THR A 330 29.18 -13.73 3.89
C THR A 330 29.15 -13.91 5.41
N LEU A 331 30.04 -14.78 5.93
CA LEU A 331 30.57 -14.71 7.30
C LEU A 331 32.11 -14.64 7.19
N THR A 332 32.71 -13.48 7.52
CA THR A 332 34.17 -13.21 7.54
C THR A 332 34.50 -12.76 8.99
N VAL A 333 35.58 -13.17 9.70
CA VAL A 333 37.02 -12.84 9.50
C VAL A 333 37.97 -13.75 10.32
N SER A 334 39.11 -14.07 9.67
CA SER A 334 40.40 -14.69 10.08
C SER A 334 40.55 -15.56 11.34
N GLY A 335 41.15 -16.75 11.14
CA GLY A 335 42.09 -17.42 12.04
C GLY A 335 41.59 -17.78 13.45
N GLY A 336 40.96 -18.94 13.60
CA GLY A 336 40.51 -19.47 14.90
C GLY A 336 40.11 -20.95 14.84
N HIS A 337 40.19 -21.63 15.98
CA HIS A 337 39.83 -23.04 16.17
C HIS A 337 38.32 -23.27 16.01
N MET A 338 37.92 -24.33 15.30
CA MET A 338 36.54 -24.82 15.34
C MET A 338 36.34 -25.55 16.67
N TYR A 339 35.75 -24.89 17.67
CA TYR A 339 35.48 -25.50 18.97
C TYR A 339 34.41 -26.60 18.84
N GLY A 340 34.79 -27.84 19.14
CA GLY A 340 33.86 -28.86 19.63
C GLY A 340 33.96 -28.87 21.15
N ASP A 341 32.83 -28.95 21.86
CA ASP A 341 32.90 -29.33 23.27
C ASP A 341 33.34 -30.81 23.35
N SER A 342 34.10 -31.16 24.38
CA SER A 342 34.69 -32.48 24.60
C SER A 342 33.67 -33.62 24.80
N THR A 343 32.38 -33.34 24.63
CA THR A 343 31.29 -34.29 24.81
C THR A 343 30.43 -34.50 23.56
N ARG A 344 30.32 -33.56 22.60
CA ARG A 344 29.18 -33.59 21.64
C ARG A 344 29.42 -33.21 20.16
N GLY A 345 30.66 -33.03 19.70
CA GLY A 345 30.97 -32.91 18.26
C GLY A 345 30.44 -31.63 17.57
N LEU A 346 30.81 -31.42 16.30
CA LEU A 346 30.41 -30.24 15.53
C LEU A 346 28.94 -30.34 15.06
N ASN A 347 28.19 -29.25 15.18
CA ASN A 347 26.81 -29.17 14.68
C ASN A 347 26.75 -28.97 13.14
N ARG A 348 27.05 -30.03 12.40
CA ARG A 348 26.68 -30.45 11.02
C ARG A 348 26.58 -29.49 9.81
N LEU A 349 26.88 -28.20 9.88
CA LEU A 349 27.33 -27.42 8.71
C LEU A 349 27.89 -26.05 9.14
N ASN A 350 29.21 -25.97 9.32
CA ASN A 350 29.89 -24.68 9.40
C ASN A 350 30.23 -24.22 7.98
N VAL A 351 29.74 -23.05 7.57
CA VAL A 351 30.12 -22.40 6.29
C VAL A 351 31.12 -21.29 6.62
N ILE A 352 32.36 -21.47 6.19
CA ILE A 352 33.44 -20.49 6.37
C ILE A 352 33.76 -19.89 4.99
N ALA A 353 33.63 -18.57 4.85
CA ALA A 353 34.06 -17.83 3.65
C ALA A 353 35.39 -17.09 3.92
N ALA A 354 36.39 -17.30 3.07
CA ALA A 354 37.71 -16.69 3.20
C ALA A 354 37.73 -15.17 2.86
N ALA A 355 38.71 -14.46 3.42
CA ALA A 355 38.85 -13.00 3.41
C ALA A 355 38.83 -12.35 2.01
N LEU A 356 38.12 -11.21 1.89
CA LEU A 356 38.09 -10.31 0.74
C LEU A 356 39.38 -9.46 0.57
N SER A 357 40.38 -9.63 1.45
CA SER A 357 41.55 -8.73 1.52
C SER A 357 42.86 -9.31 0.97
N GLY A 358 42.85 -10.49 0.34
CA GLY A 358 44.01 -11.04 -0.36
C GLY A 358 45.13 -11.62 0.54
N SER A 359 44.92 -11.74 1.85
CA SER A 359 45.86 -12.42 2.76
C SER A 359 45.43 -13.86 3.04
N ALA A 360 46.38 -14.78 3.15
CA ALA A 360 46.14 -16.19 3.48
C ALA A 360 45.56 -16.35 4.89
N ALA A 361 44.58 -17.24 5.05
CA ALA A 361 44.03 -17.63 6.35
C ALA A 361 44.31 -19.11 6.62
N SER A 362 44.66 -19.42 7.88
CA SER A 362 44.84 -20.79 8.38
C SER A 362 43.72 -21.16 9.35
N TRP A 363 43.15 -22.35 9.21
CA TRP A 363 42.12 -22.89 10.11
C TRP A 363 42.52 -24.26 10.63
N SER A 364 42.21 -24.56 11.89
CA SER A 364 42.44 -25.88 12.47
C SER A 364 41.14 -26.67 12.54
N ILE A 365 41.22 -27.93 12.13
CA ILE A 365 40.13 -28.91 12.24
C ILE A 365 39.87 -29.21 13.74
N PRO A 366 38.62 -29.51 14.16
CA PRO A 366 38.34 -29.86 15.56
C PRO A 366 39.15 -31.07 16.04
N THR A 367 39.52 -31.04 17.32
CA THR A 367 40.34 -32.07 17.99
C THR A 367 39.51 -33.24 18.55
N THR A 368 38.18 -33.11 18.60
CA THR A 368 37.25 -34.12 19.17
C THR A 368 35.99 -34.33 18.31
N PRO A 369 36.11 -34.73 17.03
CA PRO A 369 34.97 -34.95 16.15
C PRO A 369 34.17 -36.22 16.48
N GLN A 370 32.88 -36.23 16.10
CA GLN A 370 31.97 -37.38 16.19
C GLN A 370 31.64 -37.96 14.82
N ASP A 371 31.29 -39.25 14.77
CA ASP A 371 30.98 -39.94 13.53
C ASP A 371 29.89 -39.22 12.71
N GLY A 372 30.20 -38.92 11.45
CA GLY A 372 29.31 -38.18 10.55
C GLY A 372 29.26 -36.67 10.79
N ASP A 373 30.21 -36.10 11.53
CA ASP A 373 30.43 -34.65 11.56
C ASP A 373 30.84 -34.17 10.18
N THR A 374 30.26 -33.06 9.72
CA THR A 374 30.57 -32.47 8.41
C THR A 374 30.73 -30.97 8.49
N PHE A 375 31.68 -30.42 7.73
CA PHE A 375 31.81 -28.98 7.53
C PHE A 375 32.21 -28.66 6.09
N ALA A 376 31.94 -27.44 5.65
CA ALA A 376 32.24 -27.00 4.29
C ALA A 376 33.06 -25.70 4.31
N VAL A 377 34.17 -25.68 3.57
CA VAL A 377 34.96 -24.47 3.37
C VAL A 377 34.72 -23.95 1.96
N VAL A 378 34.34 -22.68 1.82
CA VAL A 378 34.16 -22.05 0.50
C VAL A 378 35.18 -20.94 0.35
N THR A 379 36.07 -21.09 -0.62
CA THR A 379 37.12 -20.11 -0.90
C THR A 379 36.64 -19.12 -1.96
N ASN A 380 36.70 -17.82 -1.68
CA ASN A 380 36.29 -16.76 -2.64
C ASN A 380 37.49 -15.92 -3.15
N ALA A 381 38.73 -16.32 -2.80
CA ALA A 381 39.94 -15.57 -3.14
C ALA A 381 41.05 -16.48 -3.68
N ARG A 382 41.92 -15.89 -4.52
CA ARG A 382 43.12 -16.51 -5.11
C ARG A 382 44.31 -16.56 -4.12
N ALA A 383 44.02 -16.61 -2.82
CA ALA A 383 45.01 -16.65 -1.74
C ALA A 383 45.26 -18.10 -1.30
N ASP A 384 46.47 -18.36 -0.84
CA ASP A 384 46.96 -19.65 -0.35
C ASP A 384 46.36 -19.99 1.03
N ASN A 385 45.04 -20.19 1.08
CA ASN A 385 44.35 -20.58 2.30
C ASN A 385 44.79 -21.98 2.72
N THR A 386 44.99 -22.20 4.01
CA THR A 386 45.42 -23.50 4.54
C THR A 386 44.45 -24.03 5.59
N VAL A 387 44.17 -25.34 5.52
CA VAL A 387 43.54 -26.06 6.62
C VAL A 387 44.62 -26.90 7.29
N ALA A 388 44.92 -26.57 8.54
CA ALA A 388 45.87 -27.28 9.38
C ALA A 388 45.20 -28.46 10.07
N VAL A 389 45.85 -29.61 10.01
CA VAL A 389 45.54 -30.75 10.86
C VAL A 389 45.96 -30.40 12.28
N SER A 390 45.01 -30.43 13.21
CA SER A 390 45.30 -30.26 14.64
C SER A 390 45.83 -31.58 15.19
N ASP A 391 45.00 -32.62 15.25
CA ASP A 391 45.34 -33.89 15.91
C ASP A 391 44.87 -35.16 15.16
N ILE A 392 44.05 -35.03 14.12
CA ILE A 392 43.40 -36.17 13.45
C ILE A 392 43.57 -36.09 11.93
N ALA A 393 44.07 -37.18 11.34
CA ALA A 393 44.46 -37.25 9.93
C ALA A 393 43.33 -36.91 8.95
N VAL A 394 43.70 -36.27 7.84
CA VAL A 394 42.80 -35.91 6.73
C VAL A 394 43.18 -36.74 5.50
N ALA A 395 42.23 -37.44 4.89
CA ALA A 395 42.48 -38.33 3.74
C ALA A 395 41.36 -38.21 2.69
N GLY A 396 41.71 -37.97 1.42
CA GLY A 396 40.72 -37.86 0.33
C GLY A 396 41.32 -37.23 -0.94
N ASN A 397 40.69 -37.45 -2.10
CA ASN A 397 41.09 -36.87 -3.40
C ASN A 397 42.62 -36.89 -3.71
N GLY A 398 43.31 -37.96 -3.34
CA GLY A 398 44.73 -38.19 -3.68
C GLY A 398 45.77 -37.58 -2.74
N PHE A 399 45.39 -37.05 -1.56
CA PHE A 399 46.33 -36.60 -0.53
C PHE A 399 46.02 -37.23 0.85
N SER A 400 47.05 -37.40 1.67
CA SER A 400 46.93 -37.78 3.08
C SER A 400 47.79 -36.87 3.94
N LEU A 401 47.19 -36.21 4.93
CA LEU A 401 47.90 -35.45 5.96
C LEU A 401 47.78 -36.20 7.29
N GLY A 402 48.92 -36.44 7.94
CA GLY A 402 49.00 -37.40 9.05
C GLY A 402 49.58 -36.84 10.34
N THR A 403 50.17 -35.65 10.31
CA THR A 403 50.87 -35.05 11.45
C THR A 403 50.21 -33.74 11.87
N ALA A 404 50.16 -33.47 13.17
CA ALA A 404 49.76 -32.18 13.72
C ALA A 404 50.62 -31.05 13.09
N GLY A 405 49.96 -30.07 12.46
CA GLY A 405 50.61 -28.98 11.73
C GLY A 405 50.73 -29.19 10.21
N ASP A 406 50.43 -30.38 9.69
CA ASP A 406 50.30 -30.59 8.24
C ASP A 406 49.16 -29.71 7.70
N THR A 407 49.34 -29.10 6.52
CA THR A 407 48.33 -28.20 5.93
C THR A 407 47.87 -28.64 4.55
N VAL A 408 46.57 -28.55 4.28
CA VAL A 408 46.01 -28.65 2.92
C VAL A 408 45.88 -27.23 2.36
N LEU A 409 46.44 -27.01 1.17
CA LEU A 409 46.26 -25.77 0.44
C LEU A 409 44.91 -25.75 -0.28
N LEU A 410 44.05 -24.78 0.05
CA LEU A 410 42.75 -24.53 -0.57
C LEU A 410 42.84 -23.32 -1.54
N ASN A 411 43.63 -23.45 -2.60
CA ASN A 411 43.98 -22.32 -3.49
C ASN A 411 43.06 -22.14 -4.71
N ARG A 412 42.04 -22.99 -4.91
CA ARG A 412 41.08 -22.78 -6.00
C ARG A 412 40.04 -21.75 -5.59
N ALA A 413 39.91 -20.69 -6.38
CA ALA A 413 38.85 -19.70 -6.17
C ALA A 413 37.46 -20.30 -6.45
N ASN A 414 36.45 -19.82 -5.74
CA ASN A 414 35.05 -20.22 -5.85
C ASN A 414 34.81 -21.73 -5.73
N THR A 415 35.66 -22.40 -4.94
CA THR A 415 35.58 -23.85 -4.75
C THR A 415 35.06 -24.15 -3.36
N ARG A 416 34.15 -25.13 -3.30
CA ARG A 416 33.66 -25.70 -2.06
C ARG A 416 34.44 -26.97 -1.76
N TYR A 417 34.93 -27.09 -0.54
CA TYR A 417 35.56 -28.29 -0.01
C TYR A 417 34.68 -28.83 1.10
N ASP A 418 34.17 -30.04 0.93
CA ASP A 418 33.34 -30.69 1.93
C ASP A 418 34.18 -31.70 2.72
N PHE A 419 34.09 -31.61 4.04
CA PHE A 419 34.79 -32.48 4.97
C PHE A 419 33.78 -33.32 5.74
N PHE A 420 34.09 -34.60 5.94
CA PHE A 420 33.29 -35.52 6.74
C PHE A 420 34.16 -36.33 7.68
N PHE A 421 33.76 -36.50 8.93
CA PHE A 421 34.49 -37.34 9.87
C PHE A 421 33.95 -38.77 9.85
N ASN A 422 34.86 -39.74 9.75
CA ASN A 422 34.55 -41.15 9.88
C ASN A 422 35.23 -41.70 11.13
N ALA A 423 34.43 -42.05 12.13
CA ALA A 423 34.93 -42.58 13.40
C ALA A 423 35.55 -43.98 13.26
N SER A 424 35.10 -44.77 12.28
CA SER A 424 35.66 -46.12 12.05
C SER A 424 37.11 -46.09 11.58
N THR A 425 37.51 -45.02 10.89
CA THR A 425 38.89 -44.81 10.42
C THR A 425 39.64 -43.76 11.24
N ASN A 426 38.95 -43.05 12.14
CA ASN A 426 39.45 -41.89 12.87
C ASN A 426 40.12 -40.87 11.92
N THR A 427 39.46 -40.57 10.81
CA THR A 427 39.97 -39.65 9.79
C THR A 427 38.88 -38.71 9.29
N TRP A 428 39.28 -37.49 8.95
CA TRP A 428 38.47 -36.59 8.15
C TRP A 428 38.64 -36.91 6.66
N GLY A 429 37.56 -37.27 6.00
CA GLY A 429 37.47 -37.38 4.56
C GLY A 429 37.23 -36.03 3.89
N VAL A 430 37.78 -35.84 2.68
CA VAL A 430 37.52 -34.66 1.83
C VAL A 430 36.86 -35.13 0.54
N VAL A 431 35.76 -34.47 0.15
CA VAL A 431 35.03 -34.71 -1.11
C VAL A 431 35.25 -33.54 -2.06
#